data_AF-A0A968F135-F1
#
_entry.id   AF-A0A968F135-F1
#
_cell.length_a   1.000
_cell.length_b   1.000
_cell.length_c   1.000
_cell.angle_alpha   90.00
_cell.angle_beta   90.00
_cell.angle_gamma   90.00
#
_symmetry.space_group_name_H-M   'P 1'
#
loop_
_entity.id
_entity.type
_entity.pdbx_description
1 polymer ?
#
loop_
_entity_poly.entity_id
_entity_poly.type
_entity_poly.pdbx_seq_one_letter_code
_entity_poly.pdbx_strand_id
1 'polypeptide(L)'
;RGGLVFYQSEPIISTNFIMQNDAPGIFSLSSSYPIMVEEGINRVSENGDPTEDDPEIMVKDISFPILEGGHNDIMDSTGGYLIYGDEDPRDIEIDITYNYWGTTDKEEIAERVFRPSGFIFEPFDEEPNTEYSAGSGGGDEMFATALSAETDSNYV
;
A
#
# COMPACT_ATOMS: atom_id res chain seq x y z
N ARG A 1 -7.19 2.80 -13.93
CA ARG A 1 -5.77 3.10 -14.31
C ARG A 1 -4.97 3.00 -13.02
N GLY A 2 -3.80 2.35 -13.00
CA GLY A 2 -3.05 2.17 -11.74
C GLY A 2 -2.53 3.49 -11.18
N GLY A 3 -2.25 3.54 -9.88
CA GLY A 3 -1.80 4.75 -9.18
C GLY A 3 -0.36 5.12 -9.58
N LEU A 4 0.61 4.35 -9.07
CA LEU A 4 2.03 4.48 -9.38
C LEU A 4 2.54 3.23 -10.08
N VAL A 5 3.36 3.42 -11.12
CA VAL A 5 3.99 2.32 -11.87
C VAL A 5 5.50 2.48 -11.84
N PHE A 6 6.21 1.43 -11.42
CA PHE A 6 7.66 1.39 -11.34
C PHE A 6 8.22 0.35 -12.30
N TYR A 7 9.15 0.79 -13.14
CA TYR A 7 9.77 -0.04 -14.17
C TYR A 7 11.28 0.14 -14.11
N GLN A 8 11.98 -0.95 -13.77
CA GLN A 8 13.43 -0.98 -13.61
C GLN A 8 13.95 0.19 -12.77
N SER A 9 13.30 0.44 -11.62
CA SER A 9 13.60 1.59 -10.76
C SER A 9 13.50 1.30 -9.27
N GLU A 10 14.16 2.14 -8.47
CA GLU A 10 14.21 2.04 -6.99
C GLU A 10 13.88 3.40 -6.36
N PRO A 11 12.65 3.94 -6.56
CA PRO A 11 12.30 5.24 -6.02
C PRO A 11 12.01 5.17 -4.53
N ILE A 12 12.24 6.28 -3.84
CA ILE A 12 11.77 6.49 -2.47
C ILE A 12 10.39 7.15 -2.54
N ILE A 13 9.42 6.55 -1.87
CA ILE A 13 8.02 7.00 -1.77
C ILE A 13 7.79 7.40 -0.32
N SER A 14 7.45 8.66 -0.10
CA SER A 14 7.22 9.22 1.24
C SER A 14 6.07 10.21 1.19
N THR A 15 5.16 10.14 2.16
CA THR A 15 4.01 11.05 2.31
C THR A 15 3.08 11.06 1.09
N ASN A 16 2.58 9.89 0.70
CA ASN A 16 1.65 9.74 -0.43
C ASN A 16 0.30 9.16 -0.01
N PHE A 17 -0.77 9.63 -0.66
CA PHE A 17 -2.10 9.02 -0.62
C PHE A 17 -2.40 8.45 -2.01
N ILE A 18 -2.36 7.13 -2.13
CA ILE A 18 -2.60 6.39 -3.37
C ILE A 18 -3.90 5.63 -3.16
N MET A 19 -5.01 6.17 -3.67
CA MET A 19 -6.34 5.65 -3.35
C MET A 19 -7.31 5.72 -4.53
N GLN A 20 -8.35 4.87 -4.51
CA GLN A 20 -9.47 4.90 -5.45
C GLN A 20 -9.07 4.77 -6.93
N ASN A 21 -8.00 4.03 -7.21
CA ASN A 21 -7.63 3.69 -8.58
C ASN A 21 -8.41 2.46 -9.04
N ASP A 22 -8.92 2.41 -10.29
CA ASP A 22 -9.57 1.21 -10.85
C ASP A 22 -8.60 0.04 -11.14
N ALA A 23 -7.35 0.12 -10.70
CA ALA A 23 -6.30 -0.87 -10.87
C ALA A 23 -5.31 -0.73 -9.70
N PRO A 24 -4.25 -1.54 -9.58
CA PRO A 24 -3.39 -1.50 -8.40
C PRO A 24 -2.86 -0.11 -8.07
N GLY A 25 -2.84 0.20 -6.78
CA GLY A 25 -2.33 1.46 -6.26
C GLY A 25 -0.85 1.61 -6.58
N ILE A 26 -0.08 0.57 -6.27
CA ILE A 26 1.32 0.45 -6.66
C ILE A 26 1.49 -0.76 -7.58
N PHE A 27 2.17 -0.56 -8.71
CA PHE A 27 2.54 -1.65 -9.62
C PHE A 27 4.04 -1.61 -9.91
N SER A 28 4.76 -2.59 -9.36
CA SER A 28 6.20 -2.75 -9.52
C SER A 28 6.51 -3.88 -10.51
N LEU A 29 7.34 -3.62 -11.53
CA LEU A 29 7.70 -4.60 -12.55
C LEU A 29 9.15 -4.45 -13.02
N SER A 30 9.66 -5.52 -13.64
CA SER A 30 11.01 -5.60 -14.22
C SER A 30 12.12 -5.22 -13.24
N SER A 31 12.18 -5.94 -12.10
CA SER A 31 13.17 -5.77 -11.03
C SER A 31 13.19 -4.35 -10.44
N SER A 32 12.02 -3.86 -10.04
CA SER A 32 11.85 -2.58 -9.34
C SER A 32 11.72 -2.76 -7.84
N TYR A 33 12.39 -1.92 -7.05
CA TYR A 33 12.37 -1.98 -5.58
C TYR A 33 12.02 -0.62 -4.98
N PRO A 34 10.76 -0.17 -5.11
CA PRO A 34 10.35 1.06 -4.45
C PRO A 34 10.47 0.95 -2.93
N ILE A 35 10.87 2.04 -2.29
CA ILE A 35 11.18 2.10 -0.86
C ILE A 35 10.12 2.96 -0.16
N MET A 36 9.39 2.39 0.79
CA MET A 36 8.33 3.05 1.59
C MET A 36 8.64 2.85 3.08
N VAL A 37 9.55 3.67 3.62
CA VAL A 37 10.14 3.52 4.97
C VAL A 37 9.72 4.63 5.94
N GLU A 38 9.96 4.39 7.23
CA GLU A 38 9.60 5.15 8.45
C GLU A 38 9.48 6.67 8.33
N GLU A 39 10.39 7.34 7.61
CA GLU A 39 10.39 8.80 7.49
C GLU A 39 9.24 9.35 6.62
N GLY A 40 8.40 8.48 6.05
CA GLY A 40 7.25 8.85 5.23
C GLY A 40 6.03 7.96 5.42
N ILE A 41 4.99 8.50 6.06
CA ILE A 41 3.71 7.81 6.18
C ILE A 41 3.03 7.77 4.80
N ASN A 42 2.89 6.58 4.20
CA ASN A 42 2.12 6.41 2.96
C ASN A 42 0.81 5.69 3.23
N ARG A 43 -0.20 6.00 2.43
CA ARG A 43 -1.46 5.27 2.38
C ARG A 43 -1.70 4.71 1.00
N VAL A 44 -1.92 3.40 0.92
CA VAL A 44 -2.33 2.68 -0.28
C VAL A 44 -3.65 2.00 0.05
N SER A 45 -4.77 2.57 -0.40
CA SER A 45 -6.08 2.05 -0.02
C SER A 45 -7.19 2.22 -1.03
N GLU A 46 -8.09 1.23 -1.08
CA GLU A 46 -9.24 1.18 -1.97
C GLU A 46 -8.82 1.27 -3.45
N ASN A 47 -7.77 0.55 -3.84
CA ASN A 47 -7.30 0.46 -5.21
C ASN A 47 -7.56 -0.93 -5.81
N GLY A 48 -7.86 -0.94 -7.11
CA GLY A 48 -8.12 -2.14 -7.88
C GLY A 48 -9.39 -2.88 -7.45
N ASP A 49 -9.55 -4.07 -8.02
CA ASP A 49 -10.49 -5.08 -7.52
C ASP A 49 -9.67 -6.27 -7.02
N PRO A 50 -9.48 -6.41 -5.69
CA PRO A 50 -8.67 -7.48 -5.12
C PRO A 50 -9.25 -8.89 -5.40
N THR A 51 -10.49 -8.99 -5.88
CA THR A 51 -11.10 -10.27 -6.31
C THR A 51 -10.75 -10.65 -7.75
N GLU A 52 -10.21 -9.71 -8.53
CA GLU A 52 -9.75 -9.90 -9.92
C GLU A 52 -8.21 -9.90 -10.05
N ASP A 53 -7.50 -10.19 -8.96
CA ASP A 53 -6.04 -10.07 -8.86
C ASP A 53 -5.52 -8.62 -9.09
N ASP A 54 -6.31 -7.60 -8.80
CA ASP A 54 -5.90 -6.18 -8.81
C ASP A 54 -5.82 -5.63 -7.37
N PRO A 55 -4.74 -5.93 -6.62
CA PRO A 55 -4.59 -5.58 -5.19
C PRO A 55 -4.17 -4.11 -4.98
N GLU A 56 -4.00 -3.70 -3.73
CA GLU A 56 -3.33 -2.44 -3.36
C GLU A 56 -1.91 -2.34 -3.95
N ILE A 57 -1.13 -3.42 -3.83
CA ILE A 57 0.25 -3.51 -4.32
C ILE A 57 0.41 -4.77 -5.18
N MET A 58 0.72 -4.56 -6.45
CA MET A 58 1.05 -5.61 -7.43
C MET A 58 2.55 -5.65 -7.69
N VAL A 59 3.17 -6.83 -7.58
CA VAL A 59 4.60 -7.05 -7.82
C VAL A 59 4.83 -8.10 -8.90
N LYS A 60 5.65 -7.78 -9.90
CA LYS A 60 6.01 -8.71 -10.99
C LYS A 60 7.51 -8.73 -11.25
N ASP A 61 8.02 -9.80 -11.83
CA ASP A 61 9.44 -9.92 -12.22
C ASP A 61 10.43 -9.63 -11.06
N ILE A 62 10.16 -10.16 -9.86
CA ILE A 62 10.98 -9.98 -8.65
C ILE A 62 11.08 -8.49 -8.26
N SER A 63 9.94 -7.78 -8.23
CA SER A 63 9.88 -6.34 -7.95
C SER A 63 9.18 -6.03 -6.62
N PHE A 64 9.72 -6.56 -5.53
CA PHE A 64 9.12 -6.40 -4.21
C PHE A 64 9.45 -5.02 -3.61
N PRO A 65 8.45 -4.26 -3.11
CA PRO A 65 8.70 -3.03 -2.39
C PRO A 65 9.44 -3.32 -1.07
N ILE A 66 10.26 -2.36 -0.65
CA ILE A 66 10.87 -2.35 0.68
C ILE A 66 9.92 -1.58 1.61
N LEU A 67 9.27 -2.29 2.54
CA LEU A 67 8.30 -1.74 3.49
C LEU A 67 8.78 -1.87 4.96
N GLU A 68 10.06 -2.17 5.15
CA GLU A 68 10.70 -2.36 6.47
C GLU A 68 10.56 -1.10 7.33
N GLY A 69 9.94 -1.23 8.50
CA GLY A 69 9.72 -0.09 9.41
C GLY A 69 8.83 1.00 8.80
N GLY A 70 7.94 0.65 7.88
CA GLY A 70 7.32 1.60 6.95
C GLY A 70 6.31 2.58 7.54
N HIS A 71 5.62 2.22 8.63
CA HIS A 71 4.45 2.93 9.17
C HIS A 71 3.46 3.34 8.07
N ASN A 72 3.27 2.45 7.08
CA ASN A 72 2.33 2.67 5.98
C ASN A 72 0.97 2.07 6.31
N ASP A 73 -0.06 2.67 5.74
CA ASP A 73 -1.44 2.20 5.79
C ASP A 73 -1.78 1.48 4.47
N ILE A 74 -1.85 0.15 4.49
CA ILE A 74 -2.16 -0.69 3.31
C ILE A 74 -3.44 -1.47 3.60
N MET A 75 -4.57 -1.05 3.03
CA MET A 75 -5.88 -1.59 3.42
C MET A 75 -6.94 -1.38 2.33
N ASP A 76 -7.96 -2.25 2.30
CA ASP A 76 -9.15 -2.06 1.47
C ASP A 76 -10.42 -2.48 2.23
N SER A 77 -11.59 -2.17 1.64
CA SER A 77 -12.90 -2.54 2.17
C SER A 77 -13.52 -3.82 1.57
N THR A 78 -12.90 -4.38 0.54
CA THR A 78 -13.52 -5.36 -0.37
C THR A 78 -13.03 -6.80 -0.13
N GLY A 79 -11.91 -6.95 0.59
CA GLY A 79 -11.28 -8.25 0.91
C GLY A 79 -10.51 -8.84 -0.29
N GLY A 80 -9.59 -9.76 -0.03
CA GLY A 80 -8.66 -10.30 -1.03
C GLY A 80 -7.21 -9.86 -0.78
N TYR A 81 -6.35 -9.93 -1.79
CA TYR A 81 -4.94 -9.63 -1.61
C TYR A 81 -4.69 -8.12 -1.50
N LEU A 82 -3.94 -7.72 -0.47
CA LEU A 82 -3.33 -6.39 -0.33
C LEU A 82 -1.99 -6.33 -1.08
N ILE A 83 -1.24 -7.43 -1.06
CA ILE A 83 -0.01 -7.60 -1.83
C ILE A 83 -0.15 -8.88 -2.66
N TYR A 84 -0.06 -8.74 -3.99
CA TYR A 84 -0.08 -9.88 -4.91
C TYR A 84 1.10 -9.84 -5.88
N GLY A 85 1.61 -11.02 -6.25
CA GLY A 85 2.63 -11.12 -7.27
C GLY A 85 2.65 -12.44 -8.02
N ASP A 86 3.54 -12.55 -9.00
CA ASP A 86 3.70 -13.74 -9.85
C ASP A 86 4.85 -14.66 -9.43
N GLU A 87 5.85 -14.12 -8.73
CA GLU A 87 7.01 -14.84 -8.26
C GLU A 87 6.94 -15.23 -6.78
N ASP A 88 7.65 -16.30 -6.42
CA ASP A 88 7.69 -16.78 -5.05
C ASP A 88 8.68 -15.99 -4.19
N PRO A 89 8.24 -15.35 -3.09
CA PRO A 89 9.17 -14.73 -2.16
C PRO A 89 9.90 -15.74 -1.28
N ARG A 90 9.61 -17.05 -1.32
CA ARG A 90 10.24 -18.04 -0.41
C ARG A 90 11.78 -18.08 -0.40
N ASP A 91 12.44 -17.57 -1.44
CA ASP A 91 13.90 -17.48 -1.51
C ASP A 91 14.45 -16.15 -0.95
N ILE A 92 13.59 -15.18 -0.62
CA ILE A 92 13.93 -13.85 -0.09
C ILE A 92 12.90 -13.48 0.98
N GLU A 93 13.31 -13.45 2.24
CA GLU A 93 12.45 -12.97 3.32
C GLU A 93 12.24 -11.45 3.16
N ILE A 94 10.98 -11.02 2.98
CA ILE A 94 10.61 -9.62 2.78
C ILE A 94 10.04 -9.07 4.09
N ASP A 95 10.71 -8.05 4.62
CA ASP A 95 10.25 -7.33 5.80
C ASP A 95 9.17 -6.30 5.41
N ILE A 96 7.99 -6.47 5.99
CA ILE A 96 6.83 -5.58 5.88
C ILE A 96 6.30 -5.21 7.28
N THR A 97 7.18 -5.19 8.28
CA THR A 97 6.85 -4.84 9.66
C THR A 97 6.47 -3.37 9.83
N TYR A 98 5.75 -3.09 10.92
CA TYR A 98 5.28 -1.76 11.30
C TYR A 98 4.44 -1.11 10.21
N ASN A 99 3.55 -1.87 9.57
CA ASN A 99 2.53 -1.30 8.69
C ASN A 99 1.16 -1.61 9.30
N TYR A 100 0.16 -0.78 9.01
CA TYR A 100 -1.24 -1.02 9.36
C TYR A 100 -1.96 -1.68 8.18
N TRP A 101 -2.65 -2.80 8.45
CA TRP A 101 -3.23 -3.67 7.42
C TRP A 101 -4.77 -3.63 7.36
N GLY A 102 -5.39 -2.68 8.06
CA GLY A 102 -6.86 -2.61 8.21
C GLY A 102 -7.44 -3.56 9.26
N THR A 103 -6.62 -4.43 9.86
CA THR A 103 -6.97 -5.40 10.89
C THR A 103 -5.76 -5.66 11.80
N THR A 104 -6.02 -6.22 12.98
CA THR A 104 -4.98 -6.73 13.90
C THR A 104 -5.00 -8.26 14.01
N ASP A 105 -5.86 -8.92 13.22
CA ASP A 105 -5.85 -10.38 13.13
C ASP A 105 -4.74 -10.84 12.18
N LYS A 106 -3.72 -11.47 12.76
CA LYS A 106 -2.58 -12.02 12.03
C LYS A 106 -2.98 -13.03 10.95
N GLU A 107 -3.97 -13.87 11.21
CA GLU A 107 -4.41 -14.87 10.22
C GLU A 107 -5.05 -14.16 9.03
N GLU A 108 -5.85 -13.13 9.29
CA GLU A 108 -6.44 -12.28 8.24
C GLU A 108 -5.35 -11.56 7.42
N ILE A 109 -4.34 -10.95 8.06
CA ILE A 109 -3.22 -10.32 7.33
C ILE A 109 -2.51 -11.33 6.44
N ALA A 110 -2.20 -12.52 6.96
CA ALA A 110 -1.50 -13.56 6.22
C ALA A 110 -2.32 -14.08 5.02
N GLU A 111 -3.64 -14.17 5.13
CA GLU A 111 -4.52 -14.56 4.02
C GLU A 111 -4.58 -13.50 2.92
N ARG A 112 -4.24 -12.24 3.24
CA ARG A 112 -4.26 -11.10 2.32
C ARG A 112 -2.91 -10.78 1.70
N VAL A 113 -1.87 -11.55 1.98
CA VAL A 113 -0.56 -11.43 1.35
C VAL A 113 -0.29 -12.68 0.53
N PHE A 114 0.04 -12.52 -0.75
CA PHE A 114 0.35 -13.65 -1.61
C PHE A 114 1.58 -14.42 -1.11
N ARG A 115 1.41 -15.73 -0.85
CA ARG A 115 2.47 -16.62 -0.30
C ARG A 115 3.08 -16.05 1.00
N PRO A 116 2.31 -16.00 2.09
CA PRO A 116 2.69 -15.27 3.31
C PRO A 116 3.97 -15.79 3.99
N SER A 117 4.42 -17.01 3.69
CA SER A 117 5.66 -17.56 4.25
C SER A 117 6.94 -16.85 3.81
N GLY A 118 6.89 -15.99 2.79
CA GLY A 118 8.03 -15.16 2.38
C GLY A 118 8.03 -13.76 2.99
N PHE A 119 7.08 -13.45 3.88
CA PHE A 119 6.92 -12.12 4.46
C PHE A 119 7.01 -12.14 5.98
N ILE A 120 7.68 -11.14 6.55
CA ILE A 120 7.64 -10.82 7.98
C ILE A 120 6.76 -9.60 8.16
N PHE A 121 5.62 -9.77 8.82
CA PHE A 121 4.66 -8.67 9.08
C PHE A 121 4.45 -8.41 10.58
N GLU A 122 5.19 -9.07 11.47
CA GLU A 122 5.16 -8.80 12.91
C GLU A 122 6.46 -8.14 13.38
N PRO A 123 6.37 -7.04 14.16
CA PRO A 123 5.13 -6.37 14.61
C PRO A 123 4.42 -5.64 13.46
N PHE A 124 3.11 -5.42 13.59
CA PHE A 124 2.30 -4.54 12.74
C PHE A 124 1.70 -3.42 13.61
N ASP A 125 1.28 -2.33 12.97
CA ASP A 125 0.64 -1.24 13.70
C ASP A 125 -0.80 -1.60 14.08
N GLU A 126 -1.20 -1.25 15.30
CA GLU A 126 -2.55 -1.57 15.81
C GLU A 126 -3.61 -0.57 15.34
N GLU A 127 -3.19 0.60 14.88
CA GLU A 127 -4.05 1.71 14.46
C GLU A 127 -3.50 2.32 13.15
N PRO A 128 -4.34 2.96 12.32
CA PRO A 128 -3.89 3.67 11.13
C PRO A 128 -2.87 4.78 11.46
N ASN A 129 -1.86 4.91 10.62
CA ASN A 129 -0.81 5.94 10.71
C ASN A 129 -1.24 7.27 10.07
N THR A 130 -2.26 7.26 9.20
CA THR A 130 -2.84 8.46 8.61
C THR A 130 -4.18 8.83 9.26
N GLU A 131 -4.39 10.12 9.52
CA GLU A 131 -5.64 10.65 10.08
C GLU A 131 -6.82 10.66 9.06
N TYR A 132 -6.65 10.08 7.87
CA TYR A 132 -7.65 10.17 6.82
C TYR A 132 -8.82 9.20 7.06
N SER A 133 -9.97 9.73 7.45
CA SER A 133 -11.25 9.03 7.27
C SER A 133 -11.74 9.31 5.86
N ALA A 134 -11.92 8.27 5.03
CA ALA A 134 -12.65 8.41 3.78
C ALA A 134 -14.07 8.89 4.15
N GLY A 135 -14.30 10.20 4.03
CA GLY A 135 -15.63 10.75 4.08
C GLY A 135 -16.46 10.01 3.03
N SER A 136 -17.71 9.70 3.35
CA SER A 136 -18.66 8.97 2.50
C SER A 136 -19.01 9.66 1.17
N GLY A 137 -18.19 10.60 0.71
CA GLY A 137 -18.28 11.28 -0.57
C GLY A 137 -17.42 10.60 -1.61
N GLY A 138 -18.00 10.32 -2.78
CA GLY A 138 -17.25 9.80 -3.93
C GLY A 138 -16.09 10.69 -4.35
N GLY A 139 -15.29 10.23 -5.32
CA GLY A 139 -14.01 10.84 -5.73
C GLY A 139 -13.99 12.35 -6.01
N ASP A 140 -15.13 12.97 -6.32
CA ASP A 140 -15.25 14.44 -6.45
C ASP A 140 -15.08 15.18 -5.10
N GLU A 141 -15.57 14.60 -3.99
CA GLU A 141 -15.34 15.16 -2.65
C GLU A 141 -13.91 14.93 -2.17
N MET A 142 -13.26 13.85 -2.62
CA MET A 142 -11.86 13.57 -2.31
C MET A 142 -10.91 14.60 -2.94
N PHE A 143 -11.10 14.91 -4.22
CA PHE A 143 -10.31 15.96 -4.88
C PHE A 143 -10.53 17.32 -4.24
N ALA A 144 -11.77 17.66 -3.89
CA ALA A 144 -12.09 18.90 -3.18
C ALA A 144 -11.48 18.95 -1.77
N THR A 145 -11.46 17.83 -1.04
CA THR A 145 -10.88 17.75 0.31
C THR A 145 -9.36 17.90 0.26
N ALA A 146 -8.69 17.19 -0.64
CA ALA A 146 -7.25 17.34 -0.87
C ALA A 146 -6.88 18.77 -1.26
N LEU A 147 -7.64 19.38 -2.18
CA LEU A 147 -7.44 20.77 -2.59
C LEU A 147 -7.67 21.76 -1.43
N SER A 148 -8.65 21.48 -0.56
CA SER A 148 -8.94 22.34 0.60
C SER A 148 -7.84 22.29 1.66
N ALA A 149 -7.24 21.13 1.90
CA ALA A 149 -6.14 20.95 2.82
C ALA A 149 -4.87 21.71 2.37
N GLU A 150 -4.61 21.80 1.06
CA GLU A 150 -3.55 22.65 0.54
C GLU A 150 -3.83 24.14 0.77
N THR A 151 -5.07 24.60 0.59
CA THR A 151 -5.43 26.01 0.80
C THR A 151 -5.47 26.46 2.26
N ASP A 152 -5.72 25.53 3.20
CA ASP A 152 -5.73 25.82 4.64
C ASP A 152 -4.34 25.73 5.28
N SER A 153 -3.33 25.25 4.56
CA SER A 153 -1.93 25.33 4.96
C SER A 153 -1.35 26.75 4.81
N ASN A 154 -1.91 27.70 5.58
CA ASN A 154 -1.19 28.89 6.00
C ASN A 154 -0.04 28.45 6.92
N TYR A 155 1.06 28.00 6.31
CA TYR A 155 2.36 27.94 6.95
C TYR A 155 2.74 29.35 7.43
N VAL A 156 2.74 29.54 8.76
CA VAL A 156 3.50 30.58 9.48
C VAL A 156 4.87 30.03 9.81
#